data_AF-A0A0L0UIZ6-F1
#
_entry.id   AF-A0A0L0UIZ6-F1
#
_cell.length_a   1.000
_cell.length_b   1.000
_cell.length_c   1.000
_cell.angle_alpha   90.00
_cell.angle_beta   90.00
_cell.angle_gamma   90.00
#
_symmetry.space_group_name_H-M   'P 1'
#
loop_
_entity.id
_entity.type
_entity.pdbx_description
1 polymer ?
#
loop_
_entity_poly.entity_id
_entity_poly.type
_entity_poly.pdbx_seq_one_letter_code
_entity_poly.pdbx_strand_id
1 'polypeptide(L)'
;MLFSPSEHSSEVLRIFEDSNLKIEIIEGYCPDKCSGIPHSLHPEVGQRAAPGQSVHGCKTPLLTHQQQAVEFILKLESPESTTLSTFWSSSTCDWLRQAFHHTATTGRTTERINHN
;
A
#
# COMPACT_ATOMS: atom_id res chain seq x y z
N MET A 1 3.26 5.29 -0.70
CA MET A 1 4.14 5.69 -1.82
C MET A 1 4.05 7.20 -1.94
N LEU A 2 5.13 7.93 -1.68
CA LEU A 2 5.18 9.39 -1.74
C LEU A 2 5.89 9.80 -3.03
N PHE A 3 5.30 10.70 -3.80
CA PHE A 3 5.93 11.30 -4.97
C PHE A 3 6.26 12.76 -4.64
N SER A 4 7.51 13.16 -4.91
CA SER A 4 7.96 14.54 -4.76
C SER A 4 8.79 14.95 -5.98
N PRO A 5 8.81 16.24 -6.35
CA PRO A 5 9.79 16.74 -7.31
C PRO A 5 11.21 16.43 -6.85
N SER A 6 12.11 16.12 -7.78
CA SER A 6 13.46 15.63 -7.45
C SER A 6 14.27 16.66 -6.66
N GLU A 7 14.02 17.96 -6.88
CA GLU A 7 14.61 19.08 -6.16
C GLU A 7 14.24 19.13 -4.66
N HIS A 8 13.12 18.51 -4.26
CA HIS A 8 12.65 18.49 -2.86
C HIS A 8 12.97 17.19 -2.13
N SER A 9 13.64 16.23 -2.80
CA SER A 9 13.94 14.91 -2.23
C SER A 9 14.69 14.99 -0.90
N SER A 10 15.68 15.88 -0.78
CA SER A 10 16.46 16.08 0.44
C SER A 10 15.64 16.62 1.62
N GLU A 11 14.72 17.55 1.35
CA GLU A 11 13.82 18.12 2.35
C GLU A 11 12.82 17.09 2.86
N VAL A 12 12.26 16.28 1.96
CA VAL A 12 11.35 15.18 2.29
C VAL A 12 12.04 14.11 3.15
N LEU A 13 13.27 13.72 2.79
CA LEU A 13 14.05 12.77 3.58
C LEU A 13 14.34 13.30 4.99
N ARG A 14 14.68 14.60 5.11
CA ARG A 14 14.88 15.25 6.41
C ARG A 14 13.61 15.24 7.26
N ILE A 15 12.45 15.54 6.67
CA ILE A 15 11.16 15.49 7.39
C ILE A 15 10.90 14.08 7.92
N PHE A 16 11.21 13.04 7.15
CA PHE A 16 11.05 11.65 7.59
C PHE A 16 11.99 11.30 8.74
N GLU A 17 13.25 11.73 8.67
CA GLU A 17 14.22 11.56 9.74
C GLU A 17 13.80 12.30 11.02
N ASP A 18 13.42 13.58 10.92
CA ASP A 18 12.93 14.41 12.02
C ASP A 18 11.64 13.82 12.65
N SER A 19 10.83 13.14 11.84
CA SER A 19 9.58 12.48 12.28
C SER A 19 9.80 11.05 12.78
N ASN A 20 11.04 10.59 12.86
CA ASN A 20 11.40 9.23 13.25
C ASN A 20 10.71 8.15 12.39
N LEU A 21 10.45 8.47 11.11
CA LEU A 21 9.84 7.59 10.13
C LEU A 21 10.94 6.79 9.44
N LYS A 22 10.89 5.47 9.61
CA LYS A 22 11.80 4.55 8.95
C LYS A 22 11.39 4.38 7.49
N ILE A 23 12.30 4.72 6.57
CA ILE A 23 12.11 4.52 5.14
C ILE A 23 12.61 3.13 4.79
N GLU A 24 11.75 2.30 4.21
CA GLU A 24 12.11 0.97 3.72
C GLU A 24 12.13 0.94 2.20
N ILE A 25 13.17 0.33 1.64
CA ILE A 25 13.33 0.14 0.21
C ILE A 25 12.41 -1.00 -0.21
N ILE A 26 11.65 -0.79 -1.28
CA ILE A 26 10.85 -1.87 -1.88
C ILE A 26 11.80 -2.77 -2.66
N GLU A 27 12.06 -3.97 -2.13
CA GLU A 27 12.85 -4.98 -2.84
C GLU A 27 12.24 -5.30 -4.21
N GLY A 28 13.08 -5.27 -5.26
CA GLY A 28 12.68 -5.54 -6.63
C GLY A 28 12.16 -4.32 -7.41
N TYR A 29 12.23 -3.11 -6.84
CA TYR A 29 11.93 -1.89 -7.58
C TYR A 29 12.90 -1.73 -8.77
N CYS A 30 12.33 -1.55 -9.96
CA CYS A 30 13.08 -1.41 -11.21
C CYS A 30 12.61 -0.12 -11.90
N PRO A 31 13.43 0.95 -11.92
CA PRO A 31 13.07 2.22 -12.53
C PRO A 31 12.56 2.10 -13.97
N ASP A 32 13.17 1.22 -14.77
CA ASP A 32 12.79 1.00 -16.18
C ASP A 32 11.36 0.44 -16.32
N LYS A 33 10.90 -0.35 -15.35
CA LYS A 33 9.52 -0.84 -15.30
C LYS A 33 8.55 0.16 -14.67
N CYS A 34 9.08 1.22 -14.07
CA CYS A 34 8.33 2.29 -13.40
C CYS A 34 8.52 3.63 -14.11
N SER A 35 8.55 3.63 -15.44
CA SER A 35 8.63 4.84 -16.28
C SER A 35 9.84 5.73 -16.00
N GLY A 36 10.96 5.13 -15.58
CA GLY A 36 12.21 5.84 -15.32
C GLY A 36 12.22 6.62 -14.01
N ILE A 37 11.26 6.40 -13.10
CA ILE A 37 11.24 7.06 -11.80
C ILE A 37 12.44 6.53 -10.98
N PRO A 38 13.40 7.39 -10.61
CA PRO A 38 14.54 6.95 -9.83
C PRO A 38 14.10 6.66 -8.39
N HIS A 39 14.53 5.51 -7.86
CA HIS A 39 14.52 5.32 -6.41
C HIS A 39 15.64 6.19 -5.84
N SER A 40 15.37 7.00 -4.82
CA SER A 40 16.43 7.65 -4.06
C SER A 40 17.30 6.53 -3.45
N LEU A 41 18.51 6.41 -3.99
CA LEU A 41 19.45 5.32 -3.73
C LEU A 41 19.97 5.41 -2.29
N HIS A 42 19.81 4.34 -1.51
CA HIS A 42 20.86 3.94 -0.57
C HIS A 42 21.69 2.85 -1.28
N PRO A 43 23.03 2.85 -1.23
CA PRO A 43 23.89 2.10 -2.15
C PRO A 43 23.91 0.58 -1.98
N GLU A 44 23.04 0.01 -1.16
CA GLU A 44 23.11 -1.40 -0.80
C GLU A 44 21.84 -2.13 -1.19
N VAL A 45 22.02 -3.41 -1.51
CA VAL A 45 20.98 -4.41 -1.79
C VAL A 45 20.61 -4.59 -3.27
N GLY A 46 21.57 -5.17 -3.99
CA GLY A 46 21.28 -6.11 -5.07
C GLY A 46 21.43 -7.54 -4.58
N GLN A 47 20.50 -8.04 -3.76
CA GLN A 47 20.34 -9.47 -3.53
C GLN A 47 18.98 -9.91 -4.08
N ARG A 48 19.02 -10.75 -5.10
CA ARG A 48 17.83 -11.37 -5.70
C ARG A 48 17.19 -12.29 -4.67
N ALA A 49 16.00 -11.93 -4.19
CA ALA A 49 15.17 -12.85 -3.42
C ALA A 49 14.87 -14.12 -4.23
N ALA A 50 14.81 -15.26 -3.55
CA ALA A 50 14.49 -16.55 -4.14
C ALA A 50 13.09 -16.54 -4.80
N PRO A 51 12.83 -17.39 -5.81
CA PRO A 51 11.52 -17.45 -6.45
C PRO A 51 10.44 -17.84 -5.43
N GLY A 52 9.38 -17.04 -5.32
CA GLY A 52 8.25 -17.35 -4.44
C GLY A 52 7.33 -18.43 -5.02
N GLN A 53 6.45 -18.96 -4.17
CA GLN A 53 5.51 -20.02 -4.50
C GLN A 53 4.53 -19.60 -5.62
N SER A 54 4.18 -20.54 -6.49
CA SER A 54 3.18 -20.34 -7.54
C SER A 54 1.77 -20.38 -6.96
N VAL A 55 0.98 -19.36 -7.24
CA VAL A 55 -0.47 -19.32 -6.93
C VAL A 55 -1.24 -20.14 -7.97
N HIS A 56 -2.23 -20.91 -7.53
CA HIS A 56 -3.06 -21.73 -8.43
C HIS A 56 -3.71 -20.87 -9.53
N GLY A 57 -3.47 -21.21 -10.79
CA GLY A 57 -3.95 -20.45 -11.95
C GLY A 57 -3.00 -19.34 -12.44
N CYS A 58 -1.95 -19.01 -11.69
CA CYS A 58 -0.91 -18.08 -12.10
C CYS A 58 0.38 -18.83 -12.46
N LYS A 59 0.86 -18.68 -13.70
CA LYS A 59 2.12 -19.29 -14.16
C LYS A 59 3.36 -18.46 -13.77
N THR A 60 3.16 -17.22 -13.35
CA THR A 60 4.24 -16.31 -12.98
C THR A 60 4.61 -16.53 -11.50
N PRO A 61 5.88 -16.85 -11.19
CA PRO A 61 6.35 -16.88 -9.81
C PRO A 61 6.19 -15.49 -9.19
N LEU A 62 5.50 -15.43 -8.05
CA LEU A 62 5.32 -14.18 -7.32
C LEU A 62 6.54 -13.90 -6.45
N LEU A 63 6.93 -12.64 -6.36
CA LEU A 63 7.87 -12.19 -5.32
C LEU A 63 7.19 -12.24 -3.95
N THR A 64 7.97 -12.30 -2.87
CA THR A 64 7.45 -12.41 -1.50
C THR A 64 6.38 -11.37 -1.17
N HIS A 65 6.62 -10.09 -1.52
CA HIS A 65 5.64 -9.02 -1.26
C HIS A 65 4.36 -9.18 -2.09
N GLN A 66 4.46 -9.74 -3.30
CA GLN A 66 3.29 -10.00 -4.16
C GLN A 66 2.47 -11.15 -3.59
N GLN A 67 3.13 -12.19 -3.08
CA GLN A 67 2.47 -13.30 -2.40
C GLN A 67 1.73 -12.82 -1.15
N GLN A 68 2.36 -12.00 -0.32
CA GLN A 68 1.72 -11.40 0.86
C GLN A 68 0.52 -10.53 0.49
N ALA A 69 0.61 -9.75 -0.59
CA ALA A 69 -0.50 -8.95 -1.09
C ALA A 69 -1.68 -9.83 -1.55
N VAL A 70 -1.40 -10.93 -2.28
CA VAL A 70 -2.43 -11.89 -2.69
C VAL A 70 -3.09 -12.55 -1.49
N GLU A 71 -2.31 -13.01 -0.51
CA GLU A 71 -2.85 -13.60 0.73
C GLU A 71 -3.72 -12.62 1.50
N PHE A 72 -3.31 -11.35 1.57
CA PHE A 72 -4.09 -10.31 2.19
C PHE A 72 -5.43 -10.10 1.48
N ILE A 73 -5.43 -9.99 0.14
CA ILE A 73 -6.66 -9.84 -0.66
C ILE A 73 -7.58 -11.06 -0.48
N LEU A 74 -7.05 -12.28 -0.59
CA LEU A 74 -7.84 -13.50 -0.39
C LEU A 74 -8.47 -13.56 1.01
N LYS A 75 -7.74 -13.12 2.03
CA LYS A 75 -8.26 -13.01 3.39
C LYS A 75 -9.33 -11.92 3.49
N LEU A 76 -9.24 -10.83 2.75
CA LEU A 76 -10.27 -9.79 2.73
C LEU A 76 -11.55 -10.22 1.99
N GLU A 77 -11.41 -10.97 0.90
CA GLU A 77 -12.53 -11.42 0.05
C GLU A 77 -13.22 -12.68 0.60
N SER A 78 -12.64 -13.34 1.60
CA SER A 78 -13.27 -14.47 2.30
C SER A 78 -14.57 -14.01 2.95
N PRO A 79 -15.68 -14.75 2.76
CA PRO A 79 -16.99 -14.39 3.34
C PRO A 79 -17.00 -14.40 4.86
N GLU A 80 -15.99 -15.00 5.50
CA GLU A 80 -15.79 -15.01 6.95
C GLU A 80 -14.95 -13.82 7.45
N SER A 81 -14.44 -12.97 6.55
CA SER A 81 -13.54 -11.88 6.91
C SER A 81 -14.26 -10.74 7.62
N THR A 82 -13.91 -10.50 8.88
CA THR A 82 -14.37 -9.32 9.62
C THR A 82 -13.35 -8.17 9.58
N THR A 83 -12.32 -8.28 8.73
CA THR A 83 -11.20 -7.33 8.73
C THR A 83 -11.66 -5.92 8.36
N LEU A 84 -12.46 -5.78 7.30
CA LEU A 84 -12.97 -4.48 6.85
C LEU A 84 -14.00 -3.91 7.82
N SER A 85 -14.89 -4.73 8.37
CA SER A 85 -15.88 -4.28 9.35
C SER A 85 -15.22 -3.84 10.66
N THR A 86 -14.20 -4.58 11.12
CA THR A 86 -13.41 -4.22 12.31
C THR A 86 -12.62 -2.93 12.07
N PHE A 87 -11.97 -2.79 10.92
CA PHE A 87 -11.28 -1.56 10.55
C PHE A 87 -12.26 -0.38 10.45
N TRP A 88 -13.38 -0.57 9.75
CA TRP A 88 -14.42 0.44 9.60
C TRP A 88 -15.07 0.82 10.92
N SER A 89 -15.06 -0.02 11.95
CA SER A 89 -15.61 0.28 13.28
C SER A 89 -14.59 0.89 14.25
N SER A 90 -13.30 0.86 13.90
CA SER A 90 -12.22 1.43 14.74
C SER A 90 -12.35 2.94 14.90
N SER A 91 -11.95 3.49 16.05
CA SER A 91 -11.88 4.94 16.28
C SER A 91 -10.91 5.64 15.32
N THR A 92 -9.87 4.95 14.84
CA THR A 92 -8.95 5.47 13.82
C THR A 92 -9.67 5.86 12.52
N CYS A 93 -10.84 5.27 12.26
CA CYS A 93 -11.65 5.54 11.07
C CYS A 93 -12.76 6.58 11.29
N ASP A 94 -12.80 7.27 12.43
CA ASP A 94 -13.80 8.31 12.71
C ASP A 94 -13.83 9.40 11.63
N TRP A 95 -12.66 9.90 11.23
CA TRP A 95 -12.54 10.93 10.19
C TRP A 95 -13.07 10.44 8.84
N LEU A 96 -12.83 9.16 8.51
CA LEU A 96 -13.25 8.53 7.25
C LEU A 96 -14.78 8.38 7.23
N ARG A 97 -15.37 7.95 8.34
CA ARG A 97 -16.84 7.89 8.52
C ARG A 97 -17.46 9.28 8.38
N GLN A 98 -16.90 10.29 9.03
CA GLN A 98 -17.38 11.68 8.94
C GLN A 98 -17.32 12.22 7.52
N ALA A 99 -16.19 12.03 6.83
CA ALA A 99 -16.03 12.43 5.44
C ALA A 99 -17.05 11.74 4.53
N PHE A 100 -17.25 10.42 4.72
CA PHE A 100 -18.24 9.66 3.97
C PHE A 100 -19.67 10.18 4.18
N HIS A 101 -20.08 10.41 5.43
CA HIS A 101 -21.40 10.96 5.75
C HIS A 101 -21.61 12.35 5.15
N HIS A 102 -20.58 13.19 5.14
CA HIS A 102 -20.63 14.50 4.49
C HIS A 102 -20.83 14.36 2.96
N THR A 103 -20.11 13.44 2.31
CA THR A 103 -20.30 13.19 0.87
C THR A 103 -21.64 12.55 0.51
N ALA A 104 -22.18 11.70 1.38
CA ALA A 104 -23.49 11.09 1.20
C ALA A 104 -24.62 12.14 1.35
N THR A 105 -24.55 12.99 2.38
CA THR A 105 -25.54 14.05 2.63
C THR A 105 -25.54 15.15 1.57
N THR A 106 -24.39 15.40 0.92
CA THR A 106 -24.28 16.32 -0.22
C THR A 106 -24.72 15.70 -1.55
N GLY A 107 -25.25 14.47 -1.55
CA GLY A 107 -25.82 13.79 -2.72
C GLY A 107 -24.77 13.30 -3.73
N ARG A 108 -23.48 13.30 -3.36
CA ARG A 108 -22.37 12.98 -4.26
C ARG A 108 -21.99 11.49 -4.23
N THR A 109 -22.56 10.71 -3.31
CA THR A 109 -22.28 9.29 -3.13
C THR A 109 -23.49 8.58 -2.52
N THR A 110 -23.64 7.28 -2.79
CA THR A 110 -24.65 6.41 -2.16
C THR A 110 -24.40 6.26 -0.66
N GLU A 111 -25.47 6.21 0.15
CA GLU A 111 -25.40 6.16 1.63
C GLU A 111 -24.80 4.87 2.21
N ARG A 112 -24.48 3.86 1.38
CA ARG A 112 -23.99 2.55 1.84
C ARG A 112 -22.61 2.23 1.27
N ILE A 113 -21.68 1.89 2.17
CA ILE A 113 -20.41 1.22 1.84
C ILE A 113 -20.56 -0.25 2.20
N ASN A 114 -20.18 -1.14 1.28
CA ASN A 114 -20.02 -2.55 1.62
C ASN A 114 -18.71 -2.72 2.40
N HIS A 115 -18.84 -3.08 3.68
CA HIS A 115 -17.73 -3.31 4.60
C HIS A 115 -17.93 -4.63 5.38
N ASN A 116 -18.89 -5.45 4.94
CA ASN A 116 -19.10 -6.81 5.39
C ASN A 116 -18.23 -7.78 4.60
#